data_AF-A0AAJ6A979-F1
#
_entry.id   AF-A0AAJ6A979-F1
#
_cell.length_a   1.000
_cell.length_b   1.000
_cell.length_c   1.000
_cell.angle_alpha   90.00
_cell.angle_beta   90.00
_cell.angle_gamma   90.00
#
_symmetry.space_group_name_H-M   'P 1'
#
loop_
_entity.id
_entity.type
_entity.pdbx_description
1 polymer ?
#
loop_
_entity_poly.entity_id
_entity_poly.type
_entity_poly.pdbx_seq_one_letter_code
_entity_poly.pdbx_strand_id
1 'polypeptide(L)'
;MEFQNIDEHVLAMIEMASREPPMPISSDDVLGWVGSLSNHDFFSSVGLRIARKYRAGTVNYSVCDSIMNDLWSVLVGHLEEHALPSPFYEIYIAFDAGEYHRMADYSDVPERDYTVPMIDNILRNFP
;
A
#
# COMPACT_ATOMS: atom_id res chain seq x y z
N MET A 1 1.09 -7.29 -23.83
CA MET A 1 1.28 -8.14 -22.65
C MET A 1 0.19 -7.70 -21.69
N GLU A 2 -0.90 -8.46 -21.65
CA GLU A 2 -2.05 -8.14 -20.80
C GLU A 2 -1.61 -8.29 -19.35
N PHE A 3 -1.58 -7.20 -18.59
CA PHE A 3 -1.66 -7.31 -17.15
C PHE A 3 -3.02 -7.95 -16.86
N GLN A 4 -3.04 -9.23 -16.49
CA GLN A 4 -4.18 -9.80 -15.78
C GLN A 4 -4.54 -8.84 -14.64
N ASN A 5 -5.83 -8.59 -14.48
CA ASN A 5 -6.40 -7.29 -14.18
C ASN A 5 -5.98 -6.75 -12.79
N ILE A 6 -4.91 -5.94 -12.72
CA ILE A 6 -4.44 -5.28 -11.48
C ILE A 6 -5.60 -4.57 -10.76
N ASP A 7 -6.56 -4.04 -11.51
CA ASP A 7 -7.71 -3.35 -10.96
C ASP A 7 -8.68 -4.28 -10.22
N GLU A 8 -8.84 -5.52 -10.69
CA GLU A 8 -9.62 -6.55 -9.99
C GLU A 8 -8.94 -6.94 -8.69
N HIS A 9 -7.62 -7.13 -8.69
CA HIS A 9 -6.88 -7.45 -7.47
C HIS A 9 -6.93 -6.30 -6.46
N VAL A 10 -6.75 -5.06 -6.91
CA VAL A 10 -6.88 -3.88 -6.06
C VAL A 10 -8.31 -3.74 -5.52
N LEU A 11 -9.32 -4.05 -6.32
CA LEU A 11 -10.70 -4.07 -5.85
C LEU A 11 -10.91 -5.13 -4.76
N ALA A 12 -10.40 -6.34 -4.95
CA ALA A 12 -10.47 -7.40 -3.94
C ALA A 12 -9.77 -7.00 -2.64
N MET A 13 -8.58 -6.39 -2.72
CA MET A 13 -7.86 -5.86 -1.55
C MET A 13 -8.69 -4.81 -0.80
N ILE A 14 -9.31 -3.87 -1.52
CA ILE A 14 -10.19 -2.85 -0.94
C ILE A 14 -11.41 -3.50 -0.28
N GLU A 15 -12.04 -4.47 -0.95
CA GLU A 15 -13.20 -5.18 -0.41
C GLU A 15 -12.85 -5.94 0.88
N MET A 16 -11.67 -6.56 0.96
CA MET A 16 -11.20 -7.26 2.16
C MET A 16 -10.91 -6.29 3.31
N ALA A 17 -10.15 -5.22 3.04
CA ALA A 17 -9.78 -4.22 4.03
C ALA A 17 -10.95 -3.33 4.48
N SER A 18 -12.03 -3.22 3.69
CA SER A 18 -13.23 -2.44 4.03
C SER A 18 -14.28 -3.22 4.83
N ARG A 19 -14.04 -4.49 5.19
CA ARG A 19 -14.98 -5.29 6.01
C ARG A 19 -15.00 -4.86 7.48
N GLU A 20 -16.05 -5.28 8.19
CA GLU A 20 -16.17 -5.13 9.64
C GLU A 20 -16.35 -6.51 10.31
N PRO A 21 -15.31 -7.07 10.96
CA PRO A 21 -13.93 -6.57 11.01
C PRO A 21 -13.20 -6.72 9.64
N PRO A 22 -12.12 -5.95 9.40
CA PRO A 22 -11.30 -6.12 8.20
C PRO A 22 -10.80 -7.55 8.07
N MET A 23 -10.82 -8.08 6.84
CA MET A 23 -10.24 -9.38 6.53
C MET A 23 -8.78 -9.18 6.11
N PRO A 24 -7.80 -9.69 6.87
CA PRO A 24 -6.39 -9.54 6.50
C PRO A 24 -6.09 -10.21 5.16
N ILE A 25 -5.26 -9.56 4.35
CA ILE A 25 -4.73 -10.15 3.12
C ILE A 25 -3.61 -11.14 3.49
N SER A 26 -3.80 -12.42 3.20
CA SER A 26 -2.86 -13.48 3.55
C SER A 26 -1.81 -13.73 2.45
N SER A 27 -0.75 -14.47 2.78
CA SER A 27 0.23 -14.93 1.79
C SER A 27 -0.40 -15.76 0.68
N ASP A 28 -1.44 -16.55 0.98
CA ASP A 28 -2.16 -17.37 -0.01
C ASP A 28 -2.95 -16.49 -1.00
N ASP A 29 -3.59 -15.42 -0.51
CA ASP A 29 -4.27 -14.43 -1.36
C ASP A 29 -3.29 -13.76 -2.31
N VAL A 30 -2.16 -13.27 -1.76
CA VAL A 30 -1.12 -12.59 -2.53
C VAL A 30 -0.54 -13.53 -3.59
N LEU A 31 -0.17 -14.76 -3.23
CA LEU A 31 0.33 -15.77 -4.17
C LEU A 31 -0.71 -16.11 -5.25
N GLY A 32 -1.99 -16.16 -4.90
CA GLY A 32 -3.09 -16.35 -5.84
C GLY A 32 -3.21 -15.22 -6.87
N TRP A 33 -2.86 -13.99 -6.51
CA TRP A 33 -2.88 -12.84 -7.43
C TRP A 33 -1.59 -12.69 -8.24
N VAL A 34 -0.43 -12.87 -7.59
CA VAL A 34 0.87 -12.50 -8.17
C VAL A 34 1.63 -13.68 -8.79
N GLY A 35 1.32 -14.91 -8.36
CA GLY A 35 2.00 -16.15 -8.75
C GLY A 35 3.42 -16.32 -8.17
N SER A 36 4.15 -15.23 -7.95
CA SER A 36 5.47 -15.23 -7.32
C SER A 36 5.73 -13.93 -6.55
N LEU A 37 6.18 -14.03 -5.30
CA LEU A 37 6.52 -12.88 -4.47
C LEU A 37 7.75 -12.09 -4.99
N SER A 38 8.51 -12.65 -5.94
CA SER A 38 9.57 -11.93 -6.65
C SER A 38 9.07 -11.02 -7.78
N ASN A 39 7.76 -10.98 -8.05
CA ASN A 39 7.17 -10.13 -9.08
C ASN A 39 7.03 -8.69 -8.59
N HIS A 40 8.14 -7.99 -8.62
CA HIS A 40 8.26 -6.61 -8.17
C HIS A 40 7.32 -5.64 -8.90
N ASP A 41 7.09 -5.87 -10.19
CA ASP A 41 6.22 -5.02 -11.02
C ASP A 41 4.76 -5.06 -10.53
N PHE A 42 4.29 -6.20 -10.02
CA PHE A 42 2.96 -6.32 -9.44
C PHE A 42 2.83 -5.43 -8.20
N PHE A 43 3.75 -5.53 -7.24
CA PHE A 43 3.70 -4.75 -6.00
C PHE A 43 3.84 -3.25 -6.28
N SER A 44 4.75 -2.86 -7.18
CA SER A 44 4.88 -1.48 -7.63
C SER A 44 3.58 -0.96 -8.27
N SER A 45 2.92 -1.77 -9.11
CA SER A 45 1.66 -1.39 -9.76
C SER A 45 0.50 -1.27 -8.77
N VAL A 46 0.37 -2.22 -7.83
CA VAL A 46 -0.63 -2.20 -6.77
C VAL A 46 -0.44 -0.99 -5.86
N GLY A 47 0.79 -0.77 -5.36
CA GLY A 47 1.11 0.37 -4.51
C GLY A 47 0.74 1.70 -5.18
N LEU A 48 1.11 1.88 -6.45
CA LEU A 48 0.73 3.08 -7.22
C LEU A 48 -0.78 3.21 -7.39
N ARG A 49 -1.51 2.11 -7.59
CA ARG A 49 -2.98 2.15 -7.73
C ARG A 49 -3.66 2.55 -6.41
N ILE A 50 -3.18 2.03 -5.29
CA ILE A 50 -3.63 2.40 -3.94
C ILE A 50 -3.34 3.87 -3.66
N ALA A 51 -2.11 4.33 -3.88
CA ALA A 51 -1.70 5.72 -3.72
C ALA A 51 -2.58 6.68 -4.56
N ARG A 52 -2.86 6.35 -5.82
CA ARG A 52 -3.75 7.15 -6.68
C ARG A 52 -5.19 7.18 -6.16
N LYS A 53 -5.73 6.04 -5.71
CA LYS A 53 -7.09 5.96 -5.15
C LYS A 53 -7.23 6.76 -3.85
N TYR A 54 -6.21 6.71 -2.99
CA TYR A 54 -6.09 7.51 -1.77
C TYR A 54 -6.11 9.01 -2.09
N ARG A 55 -5.23 9.48 -2.99
CA ARG A 55 -5.19 10.90 -3.37
C ARG A 55 -6.42 11.40 -4.10
N ALA A 56 -7.10 10.51 -4.84
CA ALA A 56 -8.40 10.82 -5.43
C ALA A 56 -9.55 10.87 -4.40
N GLY A 57 -9.32 10.51 -3.14
CA GLY A 57 -10.34 10.44 -2.09
C GLY A 57 -11.35 9.30 -2.29
N THR A 58 -11.05 8.34 -3.17
CA THR A 58 -11.95 7.20 -3.48
C THR A 58 -11.82 6.04 -2.49
N VAL A 59 -10.71 5.99 -1.76
CA VAL A 59 -10.44 5.05 -0.69
C VAL A 59 -9.81 5.84 0.45
N ASN A 60 -10.26 5.61 1.69
CA ASN A 60 -9.77 6.35 2.85
C ASN A 60 -8.40 5.84 3.32
N TYR A 61 -7.75 6.63 4.19
CA TYR A 61 -6.44 6.30 4.75
C TYR A 61 -6.41 4.91 5.39
N SER A 62 -7.33 4.59 6.31
CA SER A 62 -7.29 3.35 7.07
C SER A 62 -7.37 2.09 6.19
N VAL A 63 -8.14 2.14 5.10
CA VAL A 63 -8.20 1.03 4.14
C VAL A 63 -6.91 0.91 3.36
N CYS A 64 -6.34 2.02 2.88
CA CYS A 64 -5.07 1.99 2.16
C CYS A 64 -3.92 1.53 3.04
N ASP A 65 -3.84 2.05 4.26
CA ASP A 65 -2.86 1.70 5.28
C ASP A 65 -2.92 0.20 5.63
N SER A 66 -4.12 -0.33 5.89
CA SER A 66 -4.32 -1.77 6.13
C SER A 66 -3.82 -2.63 4.97
N ILE A 67 -4.11 -2.25 3.71
CA ILE A 67 -3.64 -2.99 2.54
C ILE A 67 -2.11 -2.97 2.47
N MET A 68 -1.49 -1.81 2.67
CA MET A 68 -0.03 -1.68 2.62
C MET A 68 0.66 -2.46 3.73
N ASN A 69 0.10 -2.46 4.94
CA ASN A 69 0.60 -3.22 6.09
C ASN A 69 0.49 -4.74 5.87
N ASP A 70 -0.61 -5.23 5.30
CA ASP A 70 -0.77 -6.65 5.00
C ASP A 70 0.22 -7.10 3.91
N LEU A 71 0.34 -6.34 2.81
CA LEU A 71 1.27 -6.65 1.73
C LEU A 71 2.74 -6.60 2.20
N TRP A 72 3.08 -5.63 3.04
CA TRP A 72 4.38 -5.54 3.70
C TRP A 72 4.66 -6.78 4.55
N SER A 73 3.70 -7.18 5.37
CA SER A 73 3.82 -8.35 6.26
C SER A 73 4.07 -9.65 5.48
N VAL A 74 3.41 -9.81 4.32
CA VAL A 74 3.66 -10.95 3.42
C VAL A 74 5.07 -10.89 2.85
N LEU A 75 5.52 -9.73 2.35
CA LEU A 75 6.82 -9.59 1.69
C LEU A 75 8.00 -9.76 2.66
N VAL A 76 7.95 -9.12 3.83
CA VAL A 76 9.06 -9.17 4.81
C VAL A 76 9.26 -10.57 5.39
N GLY A 77 8.20 -11.40 5.40
CA GLY A 77 8.31 -12.82 5.77
C GLY A 77 9.03 -13.70 4.73
N HIS A 78 9.26 -13.19 3.51
CA HIS A 78 9.69 -14.00 2.35
C HIS A 78 10.91 -13.45 1.60
N LEU A 79 11.19 -12.14 1.68
CA LEU A 79 12.31 -11.51 0.99
C LEU A 79 13.47 -11.21 1.94
N GLU A 80 14.70 -11.25 1.42
CA GLU A 80 15.83 -10.60 2.10
C GLU A 80 15.64 -9.07 2.06
N GLU A 81 16.02 -8.39 3.14
CA GLU A 81 15.75 -6.98 3.49
C GLU A 81 16.14 -5.94 2.40
N HIS A 82 16.90 -6.34 1.37
CA HIS A 82 17.40 -5.47 0.30
C HIS A 82 16.71 -5.63 -1.06
N ALA A 83 15.64 -6.41 -1.16
CA ALA A 83 14.98 -6.72 -2.44
C ALA A 83 13.65 -5.98 -2.68
N LEU A 84 13.22 -5.09 -1.79
CA LEU A 84 11.87 -4.52 -1.89
C LEU A 84 11.73 -3.55 -3.08
N PRO A 85 10.65 -3.65 -3.87
CA PRO A 85 10.54 -2.88 -5.10
C PRO A 85 10.15 -1.43 -4.85
N SER A 86 10.81 -0.51 -5.57
CA SER A 86 10.36 0.88 -5.70
C SER A 86 9.29 0.97 -6.81
N PRO A 87 8.20 1.73 -6.64
CA PRO A 87 7.90 2.62 -5.51
C PRO A 87 7.10 1.97 -4.36
N PHE A 88 6.89 0.65 -4.36
CA PHE A 88 6.04 0.01 -3.35
C PHE A 88 6.52 0.30 -1.92
N TYR A 89 7.83 0.17 -1.66
CA TYR A 89 8.38 0.42 -0.33
C TYR A 89 8.20 1.87 0.12
N GLU A 90 8.44 2.84 -0.77
CA GLU A 90 8.26 4.26 -0.47
C GLU A 90 6.79 4.60 -0.19
N ILE A 91 5.86 3.92 -0.86
CA ILE A 91 4.43 4.06 -0.62
C ILE A 91 4.06 3.46 0.73
N TYR A 92 4.57 2.28 1.07
CA TYR A 92 4.40 1.68 2.41
C TYR A 92 4.88 2.65 3.49
N ILE A 93 6.10 3.19 3.36
CA ILE A 93 6.67 4.15 4.30
C ILE A 93 5.83 5.44 4.39
N ALA A 94 5.19 5.88 3.31
CA ALA A 94 4.30 7.04 3.35
C ALA A 94 3.02 6.78 4.17
N PHE A 95 2.44 5.59 4.08
CA PHE A 95 1.29 5.21 4.90
C PHE A 95 1.70 4.99 6.35
N ASP A 96 2.76 4.23 6.63
CA ASP A 96 3.33 4.04 7.97
C ASP A 96 3.64 5.38 8.68
N ALA A 97 4.13 6.37 7.92
CA ALA A 97 4.38 7.70 8.44
C ALA A 97 3.13 8.43 8.97
N GLY A 98 1.93 8.03 8.52
CA GLY A 98 0.64 8.57 8.93
C GLY A 98 0.07 7.93 10.20
N GLU A 99 0.70 6.89 10.75
CA GLU A 99 0.21 6.19 11.94
C GLU A 99 0.58 6.92 13.25
N TYR A 100 1.66 7.71 13.25
CA TYR A 100 2.29 8.21 14.47
C TYR A 100 2.41 9.74 14.50
N HIS A 101 1.99 10.31 15.63
CA HIS A 101 2.30 11.69 15.99
C HIS A 101 3.80 11.84 16.25
N ARG A 102 4.42 12.83 15.61
CA ARG A 102 5.83 13.20 15.81
C ARG A 102 5.97 14.40 16.73
N MET A 103 4.93 15.21 16.89
CA MET A 103 4.92 16.32 17.83
C MET A 103 4.56 15.83 19.22
N ALA A 104 5.34 16.23 20.23
CA ALA A 104 5.10 15.84 21.62
C ALA A 104 3.76 16.35 22.17
N ASP A 105 3.21 17.41 21.57
CA ASP A 105 1.92 18.00 21.92
C ASP A 105 0.75 17.49 21.06
N TYR A 106 1.00 16.52 20.16
CA TYR A 106 -0.01 15.93 19.26
C TYR A 106 -0.71 16.96 18.36
N SER A 107 -0.05 18.09 18.07
CA SER A 107 -0.60 19.14 17.22
C SER A 107 -0.55 18.82 15.72
N ASP A 108 0.26 17.84 15.33
CA ASP A 108 0.31 17.30 13.98
C ASP A 108 -0.91 16.44 13.68
N VAL A 109 -1.27 16.37 12.41
CA VAL A 109 -2.23 15.39 11.88
C VAL A 109 -1.42 14.47 10.98
N PRO A 110 -0.96 13.30 11.47
CA PRO A 110 0.11 12.56 10.80
C PRO A 110 -0.18 12.20 9.34
N GLU A 111 -1.40 11.76 9.04
CA GLU A 111 -1.85 11.53 7.66
C GLU A 111 -1.66 12.78 6.79
N ARG A 112 -2.17 13.93 7.24
CA ARG A 112 -2.13 15.19 6.49
C ARG A 112 -0.71 15.73 6.35
N ASP A 113 0.06 15.64 7.43
CA ASP A 113 1.35 16.31 7.55
C ASP A 113 2.51 15.46 7.01
N TYR A 114 2.32 14.14 6.86
CA TYR A 114 3.35 13.21 6.39
C TYR A 114 2.89 12.31 5.23
N THR A 115 1.79 11.55 5.35
CA THR A 115 1.34 10.64 4.27
C THR A 115 1.03 11.40 2.98
N VAL A 116 0.20 12.44 3.07
CA VAL A 116 -0.20 13.25 1.92
C VAL A 116 1.00 13.80 1.13
N PRO A 117 1.94 14.57 1.73
CA PRO A 117 3.06 15.12 0.98
C PRO A 117 4.01 14.05 0.43
N MET A 118 4.19 12.92 1.13
CA MET A 118 5.02 11.81 0.64
C MET A 118 4.41 11.13 -0.58
N ILE A 119 3.11 10.81 -0.53
CA ILE A 119 2.38 10.25 -1.66
C ILE A 119 2.37 11.23 -2.85
N ASP A 120 2.13 12.52 -2.62
CA ASP A 120 2.17 13.54 -3.68
C ASP A 120 3.57 13.66 -4.32
N ASN A 121 4.64 13.42 -3.56
CA ASN A 121 5.99 13.36 -4.11
C ASN A 121 6.23 12.08 -4.94
N ILE A 122 5.79 10.93 -4.45
CA ILE A 122 5.92 9.66 -5.15
C ILE A 122 5.15 9.70 -6.48
N LEU A 123 3.87 10.10 -6.48
CA LEU A 123 3.06 10.16 -7.69
C LEU A 123 3.59 11.15 -8.75
N ARG A 124 4.32 12.20 -8.33
CA ARG A 124 5.03 13.09 -9.28
C ARG A 124 6.22 12.41 -9.96
N ASN A 125 6.89 11.49 -9.28
CA ASN A 125 8.03 10.74 -9.81
C ASN A 125 7.61 9.47 -10.59
N PHE A 126 6.36 9.01 -10.39
CA PHE A 126 5.77 7.85 -11.04
C PHE A 126 4.37 8.19 -11.62
N PRO A 127 4.32 9.02 -12.69
CA PRO A 127 3.07 9.50 -13.29
C PRO A 127 2.18 8.37 -13.85
#